data_AF-A0A3Q9C2D9-F1
#
_entry.id   AF-A0A3Q9C2D9-F1
#
_cell.length_a   1.000
_cell.length_b   1.000
_cell.length_c   1.000
_cell.angle_alpha   90.00
_cell.angle_beta   90.00
_cell.angle_gamma   90.00
#
_symmetry.space_group_name_H-M   'P 1'
#
loop_
_entity.id
_entity.type
_entity.pdbx_description
1 polymer ?
#
loop_
_entity_poly.entity_id
_entity_poly.type
_entity_poly.pdbx_seq_one_letter_code
_entity_poly.pdbx_strand_id
1 'polypeptide(L)'
;MCALFDPPSPRRVTPGEYPVWEQALALLNRDLAVTLPRLEPLQLLALPPYDAGEPENVYVATATGEWHGNPLDPNSQDSPASALASVADAAQETVVELLWQAWPLCPEHDLGMHPREDAEGRLSWWCAGERLRRGPAHVHAAVGALDASGTSIRPRS
;
A
#
# COMPACT_ATOMS: atom_id res chain seq x y z
N MET A 1 26.62 28.89 17.90
CA MET A 1 25.72 27.84 18.41
C MET A 1 24.82 27.44 17.25
N CYS A 2 25.14 26.34 16.58
CA CYS A 2 24.27 25.81 15.53
C CYS A 2 23.15 25.05 16.23
N ALA A 3 21.90 25.50 16.10
CA ALA A 3 20.77 24.65 16.41
C ALA A 3 20.88 23.43 15.49
N LEU A 4 21.07 22.25 16.08
CA LEU A 4 20.88 20.99 15.37
C LEU A 4 19.43 20.99 14.90
N PHE A 5 19.24 20.95 13.58
CA PHE A 5 17.92 20.77 12.99
C PHE A 5 17.55 19.31 13.27
N ASP A 6 17.00 19.04 14.46
CA ASP A 6 16.51 17.70 14.77
C ASP A 6 15.31 17.44 13.85
N PRO A 7 15.38 16.42 12.97
CA PRO A 7 14.26 16.11 12.11
C PRO A 7 13.05 15.71 12.97
N PRO A 8 11.83 16.04 12.53
CA PRO A 8 10.63 15.64 13.25
C PRO A 8 10.62 14.13 13.43
N SER A 9 10.35 13.68 14.65
CA SER A 9 10.28 12.26 14.95
C SER A 9 8.95 11.70 14.46
N PRO A 10 8.96 10.63 13.64
CA PRO A 10 7.72 9.98 13.23
C PRO A 10 7.01 9.38 14.44
N ARG A 11 5.68 9.40 14.40
CA ARG A 11 4.81 8.82 15.43
C ARG A 11 3.84 7.83 14.79
N ARG A 12 3.48 6.80 15.54
CA ARG A 12 2.35 5.96 15.16
C ARG A 12 1.06 6.77 15.27
N VAL A 13 0.21 6.63 14.27
CA VAL A 13 -1.15 7.20 14.29
C VAL A 13 -1.96 6.51 15.39
N THR A 14 -2.73 7.30 16.13
CA THR A 14 -3.63 6.77 17.15
C THR A 14 -4.92 6.24 16.53
N PRO A 15 -5.48 5.11 17.01
CA PRO A 15 -6.72 4.59 16.44
C PRO A 15 -7.87 5.61 16.46
N GLY A 16 -8.54 5.77 15.33
CA GLY A 16 -9.65 6.70 15.14
C GLY A 16 -9.22 8.13 14.74
N GLU A 17 -7.93 8.39 14.61
CA GLU A 17 -7.40 9.68 14.16
C GLU A 17 -7.61 9.87 12.65
N TYR A 18 -7.43 8.81 11.86
CA TYR A 18 -7.66 8.79 10.42
C TYR A 18 -8.58 7.63 10.02
N PRO A 19 -9.87 7.64 10.42
CA PRO A 19 -10.74 6.46 10.35
C PRO A 19 -10.98 5.95 8.93
N VAL A 20 -10.94 6.82 7.92
CA VAL A 20 -11.15 6.42 6.51
C VAL A 20 -9.91 5.68 5.99
N TRP A 21 -8.70 6.19 6.25
CA TRP A 21 -7.46 5.51 5.90
C TRP A 21 -7.25 4.23 6.71
N GLU A 22 -7.64 4.20 7.99
CA GLU A 22 -7.59 2.99 8.81
C GLU A 22 -8.47 1.87 8.24
N GLN A 23 -9.69 2.20 7.79
CA GLN A 23 -10.57 1.23 7.14
C GLN A 23 -10.00 0.72 5.81
N ALA A 24 -9.44 1.63 5.00
CA ALA A 24 -8.75 1.27 3.76
C ALA A 24 -7.55 0.34 4.03
N LEU A 25 -6.73 0.67 5.02
CA LEU A 25 -5.57 -0.11 5.40
C LEU A 25 -5.97 -1.48 5.96
N ALA A 26 -7.07 -1.56 6.71
CA ALA A 26 -7.61 -2.83 7.20
C ALA A 26 -8.12 -3.74 6.07
N LEU A 27 -8.65 -3.18 4.97
CA LEU A 27 -8.97 -3.95 3.77
C LEU A 27 -7.71 -4.49 3.12
N LEU A 28 -6.74 -3.60 2.84
CA LEU A 28 -5.46 -3.96 2.21
C LEU A 28 -4.68 -5.00 3.02
N ASN A 29 -4.65 -4.89 4.34
CA ASN A 29 -3.93 -5.82 5.21
C ASN A 29 -4.48 -7.25 5.13
N ARG A 30 -5.70 -7.49 4.63
CA ARG A 30 -6.19 -8.85 4.35
C ARG A 30 -5.42 -9.48 3.19
N ASP A 31 -5.19 -8.70 2.13
CA ASP A 31 -4.38 -9.12 0.99
C ASP A 31 -2.93 -9.36 1.39
N LEU A 32 -2.39 -8.48 2.24
CA LEU A 32 -1.05 -8.64 2.79
C LEU A 32 -0.94 -9.94 3.60
N ALA A 33 -1.90 -10.22 4.47
CA ALA A 33 -1.88 -11.41 5.32
C ALA A 33 -1.88 -12.72 4.52
N VAL A 34 -2.57 -12.76 3.38
CA VAL A 34 -2.62 -13.97 2.54
C VAL A 34 -1.44 -14.09 1.57
N THR A 35 -0.89 -12.97 1.09
CA THR A 35 0.21 -12.97 0.10
C THR A 35 1.60 -12.89 0.73
N LEU A 36 1.73 -12.25 1.90
CA LEU A 36 2.96 -12.04 2.66
C LEU A 36 2.75 -12.37 4.14
N PRO A 37 2.42 -13.62 4.51
CA PRO A 37 2.01 -14.00 5.87
C PRO A 37 3.09 -13.83 6.96
N ARG A 38 4.34 -13.55 6.57
CA ARG A 38 5.44 -13.27 7.51
C ARG A 38 5.62 -11.78 7.81
N LEU A 39 4.97 -10.91 7.05
CA LEU A 39 4.97 -9.49 7.29
C LEU A 39 3.82 -9.16 8.22
N GLU A 40 4.13 -8.52 9.35
CA GLU A 40 3.12 -7.98 10.25
C GLU A 40 2.25 -6.93 9.51
N PRO A 41 0.98 -6.74 9.91
CA PRO A 41 0.11 -5.75 9.28
C PRO A 41 0.77 -4.37 9.19
N LEU A 42 0.60 -3.72 8.04
CA LEU A 42 1.05 -2.35 7.84
C LEU A 42 0.25 -1.40 8.75
N GLN A 43 0.86 -0.27 9.09
CA GLN A 43 0.33 0.74 10.01
C GLN A 43 0.40 2.13 9.39
N LEU A 44 -0.44 3.05 9.87
CA LEU A 44 -0.31 4.46 9.54
C LEU A 44 0.76 5.11 10.44
N LEU A 45 1.67 5.85 9.83
CA LEU A 45 2.74 6.57 10.48
C LEU A 45 2.63 8.06 10.13
N ALA A 46 2.50 8.92 11.12
CA ALA A 46 2.46 10.35 10.94
C ALA A 46 3.85 10.97 11.17
N LEU A 47 4.26 11.84 10.27
CA LEU A 47 5.47 12.64 10.36
C LEU A 47 5.07 14.11 10.51
N PRO A 48 5.33 14.74 11.67
CA PRO A 48 5.12 16.16 11.84
C PRO A 48 5.85 16.97 10.76
N PRO A 49 5.30 18.13 10.35
CA PRO A 49 5.96 18.96 9.37
C PRO A 49 7.30 19.50 9.90
N TYR A 50 8.21 19.83 8.98
CA TYR A 50 9.43 20.55 9.31
C TYR A 50 9.14 22.01 9.71
N ASP A 51 8.17 22.63 9.04
CA ASP A 51 7.79 24.02 9.26
C ASP A 51 6.49 24.13 10.07
N ALA A 52 6.45 25.12 10.98
CA ALA A 52 5.28 25.35 11.81
C ALA A 52 4.10 25.88 10.96
N GLY A 53 2.93 25.28 11.12
CA GLY A 53 1.69 25.69 10.45
C GLY A 53 1.29 24.85 9.24
N GLU A 54 2.15 23.93 8.80
CA GLU A 54 1.82 22.92 7.80
C GLU A 54 1.11 21.71 8.45
N PRO A 55 0.29 20.95 7.72
CA PRO A 55 -0.24 19.69 8.21
C PRO A 55 0.87 18.63 8.31
N GLU A 56 0.66 17.63 9.16
CA GLU A 56 1.52 16.46 9.17
C GLU A 56 1.32 15.60 7.93
N ASN A 57 2.36 14.85 7.57
CA ASN A 57 2.33 13.89 6.48
C ASN A 57 2.06 12.50 7.04
N VAL A 58 1.11 11.76 6.45
CA VAL A 58 0.79 10.39 6.87
C VAL A 58 1.28 9.40 5.81
N TYR A 59 1.93 8.34 6.26
CA TYR A 59 2.50 7.28 5.43
C TYR A 59 1.93 5.93 5.81
N VAL A 60 2.02 4.97 4.89
CA VAL A 60 1.84 3.55 5.21
C VAL A 60 3.22 2.97 5.52
N ALA A 61 3.36 2.36 6.69
CA ALA A 61 4.63 1.84 7.19
C ALA A 61 4.52 0.39 7.64
N THR A 62 5.64 -0.31 7.74
CA THR A 62 5.74 -1.60 8.42
C THR A 62 5.47 -1.44 9.92
N ALA A 63 5.25 -2.56 10.63
CA ALA A 63 5.11 -2.55 12.08
C ALA A 63 6.37 -2.02 12.82
N THR A 64 7.55 -2.08 12.20
CA THR A 64 8.80 -1.49 12.71
C THR A 64 8.89 0.02 12.46
N GLY A 65 7.95 0.60 11.72
CA GLY A 65 7.90 2.02 11.40
C GLY A 65 8.76 2.39 10.20
N GLU A 66 9.07 1.45 9.31
CA GLU A 66 9.78 1.71 8.05
C GLU A 66 8.77 1.96 6.93
N TRP A 67 9.00 2.98 6.10
CA TRP A 67 8.13 3.33 4.98
C TRP A 67 8.98 3.78 3.78
N HIS A 68 8.41 3.69 2.59
CA HIS A 68 8.95 4.30 1.38
C HIS A 68 7.83 5.01 0.62
N GLY A 69 8.23 5.90 -0.29
CA GLY A 69 7.28 6.58 -1.17
C GLY A 69 6.79 7.94 -0.65
N ASN A 70 5.72 8.41 -1.27
CA ASN A 70 5.08 9.69 -0.93
C ASN A 70 4.09 9.55 0.23
N PRO A 71 3.79 10.65 0.95
CA PRO A 71 2.68 10.64 1.91
C PRO A 71 1.34 10.41 1.21
N LEU A 72 0.37 9.91 1.96
CA LEU A 72 -1.03 9.81 1.52
C LEU A 72 -1.54 11.19 1.13
N ASP A 73 -2.28 11.27 0.02
CA ASP A 73 -2.92 12.51 -0.41
C ASP A 73 -3.97 12.90 0.65
N PRO A 74 -3.86 14.05 1.34
CA PRO A 74 -4.81 14.44 2.37
C PRO A 74 -6.27 14.47 1.88
N ASN A 75 -6.50 14.78 0.59
CA ASN A 75 -7.83 14.84 -0.01
C ASN A 75 -8.41 13.46 -0.33
N SER A 76 -7.61 12.40 -0.28
CA SER A 76 -8.09 11.04 -0.53
C SER A 76 -9.11 10.56 0.51
N GLN A 77 -9.24 11.26 1.65
CA GLN A 77 -10.24 10.96 2.68
C GLN A 77 -11.67 11.32 2.27
N ASP A 78 -11.86 12.08 1.18
CA ASP A 78 -13.18 12.51 0.70
C ASP A 78 -14.10 11.35 0.28
N SER A 79 -13.52 10.19 -0.04
CA SER A 79 -14.29 8.98 -0.32
C SER A 79 -13.57 7.70 0.09
N PRO A 80 -14.30 6.61 0.43
CA PRO A 80 -13.67 5.31 0.69
C PRO A 80 -12.84 4.78 -0.48
N ALA A 81 -13.27 5.04 -1.73
CA ALA A 81 -12.56 4.58 -2.92
C ALA A 81 -11.23 5.31 -3.10
N SER A 82 -11.23 6.64 -2.97
CA SER A 82 -10.02 7.48 -3.05
C SER A 82 -9.03 7.13 -1.94
N ALA A 83 -9.54 6.92 -0.71
CA ALA A 83 -8.71 6.52 0.43
C ALA A 83 -8.07 5.16 0.20
N LEU A 84 -8.83 4.19 -0.30
CA LEU A 84 -8.31 2.86 -0.63
C LEU A 84 -7.27 2.90 -1.74
N ALA A 85 -7.48 3.73 -2.78
CA ALA A 85 -6.52 3.92 -3.85
C ALA A 85 -5.20 4.51 -3.34
N SER A 86 -5.27 5.59 -2.54
CA SER A 86 -4.08 6.23 -1.97
C SER A 86 -3.32 5.31 -1.02
N VAL A 87 -4.03 4.58 -0.15
CA VAL A 87 -3.42 3.61 0.77
C VAL A 87 -2.81 2.43 0.02
N ALA A 88 -3.48 1.90 -1.01
CA ALA A 88 -2.95 0.78 -1.79
C ALA A 88 -1.68 1.15 -2.56
N ASP A 89 -1.62 2.35 -3.13
CA ASP A 89 -0.44 2.87 -3.82
C ASP A 89 0.74 3.05 -2.86
N ALA A 90 0.55 3.78 -1.76
CA ALA A 90 1.60 3.99 -0.75
C ALA A 90 2.10 2.69 -0.09
N ALA A 91 1.18 1.75 0.16
CA ALA A 91 1.55 0.43 0.68
C ALA A 91 2.34 -0.40 -0.34
N GLN A 92 1.97 -0.34 -1.61
CA GLN A 92 2.71 -1.00 -2.67
C GLN A 92 4.13 -0.45 -2.79
N GLU A 93 4.32 0.88 -2.79
CA GLU A 93 5.65 1.49 -2.77
C GLU A 93 6.47 1.02 -1.56
N THR A 94 5.88 1.04 -0.36
CA THR A 94 6.54 0.59 0.86
C THR A 94 6.95 -0.88 0.80
N VAL A 95 6.06 -1.77 0.39
CA VAL A 95 6.35 -3.21 0.32
C VAL A 95 7.38 -3.51 -0.76
N VAL A 96 7.25 -2.91 -1.95
CA VAL A 96 8.14 -3.16 -3.09
C VAL A 96 9.56 -2.70 -2.79
N GLU A 97 9.73 -1.50 -2.24
CA GLU A 97 11.05 -0.93 -1.96
C GLU A 97 11.73 -1.60 -0.76
N LEU A 98 11.00 -1.94 0.29
CA LEU A 98 11.60 -2.59 1.46
C LEU A 98 11.93 -4.05 1.23
N LEU A 99 11.07 -4.79 0.51
CA LEU A 99 11.26 -6.22 0.29
C LEU A 99 11.94 -6.56 -1.04
N TRP A 100 12.19 -5.56 -1.90
CA TRP A 100 12.80 -5.73 -3.22
C TRP A 100 12.07 -6.77 -4.09
N GLN A 101 10.75 -6.83 -3.98
CA GLN A 101 9.90 -7.77 -4.71
C GLN A 101 8.62 -7.07 -5.17
N ALA A 102 8.14 -7.42 -6.37
CA ALA A 102 6.84 -6.93 -6.82
C ALA A 102 5.71 -7.47 -5.93
N TRP A 103 4.74 -6.63 -5.60
CA TRP A 103 3.61 -7.01 -4.76
C TRP A 103 2.36 -6.18 -5.06
N PRO A 104 1.16 -6.78 -5.03
CA PRO A 104 0.91 -8.21 -5.05
C PRO A 104 1.20 -8.80 -6.44
N LEU A 105 1.52 -10.09 -6.52
CA LEU A 105 1.78 -10.77 -7.79
C LEU A 105 0.50 -11.33 -8.41
N CYS A 106 0.37 -11.18 -9.72
CA CYS A 106 -0.66 -11.86 -10.50
C CYS A 106 -0.33 -13.36 -10.60
N PRO A 107 -1.23 -14.27 -10.18
CA PRO A 107 -0.95 -15.71 -10.19
C PRO A 107 -0.77 -16.29 -11.60
N GLU A 108 -1.36 -15.66 -12.61
CA GLU A 108 -1.28 -16.12 -14.00
C GLU A 108 0.00 -15.66 -14.70
N HIS A 109 0.39 -14.40 -14.49
CA HIS A 109 1.45 -13.77 -15.27
C HIS A 109 2.77 -13.60 -14.52
N ASP A 110 2.75 -13.77 -13.18
CA ASP A 110 3.90 -13.51 -12.29
C ASP A 110 4.43 -12.07 -12.44
N LEU A 111 3.50 -11.12 -12.46
CA LEU A 111 3.75 -9.69 -12.60
C LEU A 111 3.15 -8.95 -11.40
N GLY A 112 3.78 -7.86 -10.98
CA GLY A 112 3.17 -6.92 -10.05
C GLY A 112 1.81 -6.45 -10.58
N MET A 113 0.78 -6.57 -9.75
CA MET A 113 -0.53 -6.00 -9.99
C MET A 113 -0.55 -4.58 -9.42
N HIS A 114 -1.28 -3.69 -10.06
CA HIS A 114 -1.49 -2.32 -9.59
C HIS A 114 -2.96 -2.13 -9.23
N PRO A 115 -3.28 -1.27 -8.24
CA PRO A 115 -4.65 -0.90 -7.96
C PRO A 115 -5.25 -0.18 -9.18
N ARG A 116 -6.46 -0.57 -9.57
CA ARG A 116 -7.18 0.05 -10.68
C ARG A 116 -8.66 0.20 -10.32
N GLU A 117 -9.16 1.41 -10.50
CA GLU A 117 -10.57 1.73 -10.29
C GLU A 117 -11.39 1.44 -11.56
N ASP A 118 -12.57 0.86 -11.38
CA ASP A 118 -13.56 0.69 -12.46
C ASP A 118 -14.55 1.87 -12.53
N ALA A 119 -15.48 1.83 -13.49
CA ALA A 119 -16.46 2.90 -13.68
C ALA A 119 -17.45 3.06 -12.51
N GLU A 120 -17.55 2.06 -11.62
CA GLU A 120 -18.40 2.08 -10.44
C GLU A 120 -17.62 2.43 -9.15
N GLY A 121 -16.35 2.81 -9.28
CA GLY A 121 -15.50 3.20 -8.15
C GLY A 121 -14.96 2.04 -7.33
N ARG A 122 -15.01 0.80 -7.85
CA ARG A 122 -14.43 -0.36 -7.16
C ARG A 122 -12.95 -0.49 -7.52
N LEU A 123 -12.12 -0.61 -6.48
CA LEU A 123 -10.69 -0.80 -6.64
C LEU A 123 -10.36 -2.30 -6.72
N SER A 124 -9.66 -2.70 -7.78
CA SER A 124 -9.23 -4.07 -8.01
C SER A 124 -7.75 -4.15 -8.36
N TRP A 125 -7.13 -5.29 -8.06
CA TRP A 125 -5.78 -5.62 -8.51
C TRP A 125 -5.80 -5.97 -10.00
N TRP A 126 -5.01 -5.24 -10.78
CA TRP A 126 -4.93 -5.39 -12.22
C TRP A 126 -3.48 -5.62 -12.67
N CYS A 127 -3.25 -6.54 -13.60
CA CYS A 127 -1.96 -6.75 -14.23
C CYS A 127 -1.95 -6.36 -15.71
N ALA A 128 -0.81 -5.86 -16.16
CA ALA A 128 -0.60 -5.42 -17.54
C ALA A 128 -0.13 -6.55 -18.49
N GLY A 129 -0.65 -7.78 -18.35
CA GLY A 129 -0.18 -8.99 -19.06
C GLY A 129 0.03 -8.82 -20.57
N GLU A 130 -0.80 -8.00 -21.23
CA GLU A 130 -0.72 -7.68 -22.66
C GLU A 130 0.62 -7.06 -23.06
N ARG A 131 1.17 -6.17 -22.23
CA ARG A 131 2.40 -5.43 -22.52
C ARG A 131 3.62 -6.33 -22.61
N LEU A 132 3.57 -7.52 -21.99
CA LEU A 132 4.69 -8.46 -21.92
C LEU A 132 4.50 -9.71 -22.80
N ARG A 133 3.51 -9.70 -23.71
CA ARG A 133 3.12 -10.87 -24.52
C ARG A 133 2.82 -12.12 -23.68
N ARG A 134 2.39 -11.93 -22.42
CA ARG A 134 2.08 -13.02 -21.47
C ARG A 134 0.61 -13.43 -21.50
N GLY A 135 -0.23 -12.74 -22.26
CA GLY A 135 -1.68 -12.91 -22.29
C GLY A 135 -2.38 -11.55 -22.32
N PRO A 136 -3.72 -11.48 -22.32
CA PRO A 136 -4.43 -10.21 -22.16
C PRO A 136 -4.17 -9.60 -20.78
N ALA A 137 -4.37 -8.29 -20.65
CA ALA A 137 -4.44 -7.66 -19.34
C ALA A 137 -5.60 -8.24 -18.51
N HIS A 138 -5.43 -8.36 -17.20
CA HIS A 138 -6.37 -9.08 -16.35
C HIS A 138 -6.60 -8.35 -15.03
N VAL A 139 -7.88 -8.14 -14.68
CA VAL A 139 -8.36 -7.73 -13.35
C VAL A 139 -8.57 -8.98 -12.50
N HIS A 140 -7.74 -9.18 -11.49
CA HIS A 140 -7.71 -10.43 -10.74
C HIS A 140 -8.77 -10.50 -9.62
N ALA A 141 -8.76 -9.53 -8.70
CA ALA A 141 -9.70 -9.48 -7.57
C ALA A 141 -9.84 -8.05 -7.04
N ALA A 142 -10.90 -7.80 -6.27
CA ALA A 142 -11.04 -6.55 -5.51
C ALA A 142 -9.91 -6.43 -4.47
N VAL A 143 -9.51 -5.19 -4.14
CA VAL A 143 -8.58 -4.95 -3.03
C VAL A 143 -9.23 -5.37 -1.71
N GLY A 144 -8.50 -6.15 -0.91
CA GLY A 144 -8.94 -6.81 0.32
C GLY A 144 -9.62 -8.16 0.11
N ALA A 145 -9.62 -8.68 -1.12
CA ALA A 145 -10.23 -9.95 -1.49
C ALA A 145 -9.27 -10.90 -2.24
N LEU A 146 -7.96 -10.70 -2.15
CA LEU A 146 -7.00 -11.72 -2.59
C LEU A 146 -7.14 -12.97 -1.74
N ASP A 147 -6.86 -14.11 -2.35
CA ASP A 147 -6.71 -15.40 -1.68
C ASP A 147 -5.23 -15.83 -1.69
N ALA A 148 -4.91 -16.88 -0.95
CA ALA A 148 -3.54 -17.40 -0.86
C ALA A 148 -3.03 -18.04 -2.17
N SER A 149 -3.84 -18.05 -3.24
CA SER A 149 -3.63 -18.85 -4.46
C SER A 149 -2.45 -18.36 -5.32
N GLY A 150 -1.74 -17.29 -4.92
CA GLY A 150 -0.55 -16.76 -5.59
C GLY A 150 0.79 -17.40 -5.23
N THR A 151 0.86 -18.36 -4.30
CA THR A 151 2.14 -19.00 -3.92
C THR A 151 2.55 -20.07 -4.95
N SER A 152 2.87 -19.66 -6.18
CA SER A 152 3.59 -20.52 -7.12
C SER A 152 5.07 -20.51 -6.76
N ILE A 153 5.44 -21.31 -5.74
CA ILE A 153 6.85 -21.67 -5.53
C ILE A 153 7.22 -22.60 -6.69
N ARG A 154 7.75 -22.05 -7.78
CA ARG A 154 8.46 -22.88 -8.76
C ARG A 154 9.79 -23.32 -8.14
N PRO A 155 10.11 -24.62 -8.08
CA PRO A 155 11.48 -25.04 -7.82
C PRO A 155 12.36 -24.59 -8.98
N ARG A 156 13.54 -24.06 -8.67
CA ARG A 156 14.58 -23.79 -9.66
C ARG A 156 14.94 -25.11 -10.36
N SER A 157 14.70 -25.19 -11.68
CA SER A 157 15.28 -26.21 -12.55
C SER A 157 16.80 -26.06 -12.65
#